data_AF-A0AAV8SW33-F1
#
_entry.id   AF-A0AAV8SW33-F1
#
_cell.length_a   1.000
_cell.length_b   1.000
_cell.length_c   1.000
_cell.angle_alpha   90.00
_cell.angle_beta   90.00
_cell.angle_gamma   90.00
#
_symmetry.space_group_name_H-M   'P 1'
#
loop_
_entity.id
_entity.type
_entity.pdbx_description
1 polymer ?
#
loop_
_entity_poly.entity_id
_entity_poly.type
_entity_poly.pdbx_seq_one_letter_code
_entity_poly.pdbx_strand_id
1 'polypeptide(L)'
;MKLSFNIIPSSSHYYSSAFPRQLHFLKPSRPHALRGVRMDSSSSTSDGRKDKIVVIMGATGCGKSKLSIDLATRLLFHRSEIINSDKMQVYNGLDITTNKIPLLDRRRVPHHLLGDFDPNRGEFTPYDFRLAAGLAISDIVSRQKVPIVVGGSNSFIHALVVDRFDPDVDVFNGADPHPGWTELRYKCCFIWVDVSFSVLCDYLCKRVDEMLETGMLEELAEYHGCRGQPGLRKAIGVPEFDPYLDKYPPGRAGNEGEWDLVRIGAYEKAVREIKENTCELAKRQIGKIMRLKGAGWDLQRVEATEAFREVLLNRNGNIEAEKFNNNNTKKNRDYRNIDDEVVIKKRKKKRKKKRWTAVWEREVVEASVKIVKRFLEE
;
A
#
# COMPACT_ATOMS: atom_id res chain seq x y z
N MET A 1 -19.52 8.01 -34.67
CA MET A 1 -18.45 8.93 -35.11
C MET A 1 -17.14 8.17 -35.03
N LYS A 2 -16.48 7.96 -36.16
CA LYS A 2 -15.21 7.22 -36.29
C LYS A 2 -14.14 7.90 -35.42
N LEU A 3 -13.51 7.15 -34.52
CA LEU A 3 -12.30 7.56 -33.81
C LEU A 3 -11.11 6.95 -34.55
N SER A 4 -10.36 7.83 -35.20
CA SER A 4 -9.15 7.53 -35.94
C SER A 4 -8.03 7.16 -34.98
N PHE A 5 -7.45 5.97 -35.15
CA PHE A 5 -6.21 5.56 -34.51
C PHE A 5 -5.05 6.35 -35.12
N ASN A 6 -4.39 7.18 -34.32
CA ASN A 6 -3.08 7.72 -34.69
C ASN A 6 -2.01 6.72 -34.27
N ILE A 7 -1.54 5.98 -35.27
CA ILE A 7 -0.33 5.17 -35.24
C ILE A 7 0.86 6.15 -35.20
N ILE A 8 1.66 6.10 -34.13
CA ILE A 8 2.98 6.73 -34.09
C ILE A 8 4.01 5.62 -34.32
N PRO A 9 4.97 5.77 -35.26
CA PRO A 9 5.87 4.70 -35.62
C PRO A 9 6.96 4.48 -34.56
N SER A 10 7.32 3.20 -34.42
CA SER A 10 8.54 2.70 -33.79
C SER A 10 9.80 3.31 -34.41
N SER A 11 10.68 3.86 -33.58
CA SER A 11 12.08 4.10 -33.92
C SER A 11 12.99 3.43 -32.88
N SER A 12 13.35 2.18 -33.17
CA SER A 12 14.58 1.58 -32.68
C SER A 12 15.76 2.22 -33.44
N HIS A 13 16.74 2.79 -32.73
CA HIS A 13 18.15 2.47 -32.94
C HIS A 13 19.09 3.24 -31.99
N TYR A 14 19.92 2.44 -31.32
CA TYR A 14 21.30 2.68 -30.88
C TYR A 14 21.63 3.93 -30.05
N TYR A 15 21.80 3.71 -28.74
CA TYR A 15 23.02 4.16 -28.04
C TYR A 15 23.57 3.02 -27.17
N SER A 16 24.70 2.49 -27.63
CA SER A 16 25.59 1.60 -26.89
C SER A 16 26.73 2.45 -26.32
N SER A 17 26.93 2.42 -25.00
CA SER A 17 28.25 2.57 -24.38
C SER A 17 28.23 2.12 -22.90
N ALA A 18 28.76 0.91 -22.71
CA ALA A 18 29.64 0.44 -21.63
C ALA A 18 29.43 0.86 -20.14
N PHE A 19 28.85 -0.10 -19.37
CA PHE A 19 29.26 -0.63 -18.04
C PHE A 19 29.28 0.27 -16.76
N PRO A 20 29.22 -0.30 -15.51
CA PRO A 20 29.15 -1.72 -15.14
C PRO A 20 28.15 -2.17 -14.02
N ARG A 21 27.94 -3.50 -14.02
CA ARG A 21 27.73 -4.46 -12.90
C ARG A 21 26.32 -4.70 -12.32
N GLN A 22 25.83 -5.90 -12.67
CA GLN A 22 24.93 -6.76 -11.92
C GLN A 22 25.24 -6.76 -10.41
N LEU A 23 24.21 -6.58 -9.59
CA LEU A 23 24.25 -6.90 -8.16
C LEU A 23 24.26 -8.43 -7.98
N HIS A 24 25.46 -8.99 -7.99
CA HIS A 24 25.73 -10.22 -7.26
C HIS A 24 25.40 -10.00 -5.78
N PHE A 25 24.71 -10.98 -5.18
CA PHE A 25 24.67 -11.16 -3.73
C PHE A 25 26.05 -10.85 -3.13
N LEU A 26 26.11 -9.86 -2.24
CA LEU A 26 27.32 -9.44 -1.56
C LEU A 26 27.98 -10.65 -0.88
N LYS A 27 29.12 -11.09 -1.41
CA LYS A 27 30.10 -11.84 -0.62
C LYS A 27 30.71 -10.88 0.41
N PRO A 28 30.83 -11.28 1.68
CA PRO A 28 31.37 -10.41 2.72
C PRO A 28 32.87 -10.17 2.49
N SER A 29 33.25 -8.90 2.42
CA SER A 29 34.63 -8.46 2.63
C SER A 29 35.01 -8.69 4.11
N ARG A 30 36.27 -9.09 4.33
CA ARG A 30 36.90 -9.59 5.56
C ARG A 30 36.60 -8.83 6.88
N PRO A 31 36.79 -9.49 8.04
CA PRO A 31 35.97 -9.28 9.23
C PRO A 31 36.48 -8.12 10.08
N HIS A 32 35.68 -7.07 10.18
CA HIS A 32 35.64 -6.30 11.41
C HIS A 32 34.48 -6.85 12.25
N ALA A 33 34.84 -7.47 13.37
CA ALA A 33 34.02 -8.11 14.39
C ALA A 33 32.49 -7.98 14.18
N LEU A 34 31.90 -8.99 13.56
CA LEU A 34 30.45 -9.20 13.54
C LEU A 34 29.98 -9.31 15.00
N ARG A 35 29.30 -8.28 15.49
CA ARG A 35 28.44 -8.41 16.67
C ARG A 35 27.30 -9.32 16.23
N GLY A 36 27.38 -10.58 16.66
CA GLY A 36 26.57 -11.68 16.15
C GLY A 36 25.08 -11.37 16.12
N VAL A 37 24.43 -11.82 15.05
CA VAL A 37 22.98 -12.06 15.03
C VAL A 37 22.67 -12.93 16.23
N ARG A 38 21.92 -12.39 17.21
CA ARG A 38 21.43 -13.16 18.37
C ARG A 38 20.51 -14.26 17.85
N MET A 39 21.06 -15.46 17.66
CA MET A 39 20.29 -16.69 17.72
C MET A 39 20.17 -17.07 19.19
N ASP A 40 18.95 -17.41 19.60
CA ASP A 40 18.60 -17.73 20.99
C ASP A 40 19.36 -18.97 21.47
N SER A 41 20.37 -18.75 22.32
CA SER A 41 20.73 -19.67 23.39
C SER A 41 21.63 -18.95 24.39
N SER A 42 21.03 -18.52 25.50
CA SER A 42 21.59 -18.36 26.85
C SER A 42 21.06 -17.11 27.52
N SER A 43 20.53 -17.32 28.71
CA SER A 43 20.17 -16.29 29.67
C SER A 43 21.38 -15.40 29.97
N SER A 44 21.46 -14.24 29.33
CA SER A 44 22.33 -13.16 29.77
C SER A 44 21.49 -11.89 29.88
N THR A 45 21.20 -11.53 31.12
CA THR A 45 20.72 -10.22 31.55
C THR A 45 21.70 -9.15 31.08
N SER A 46 21.52 -8.65 29.86
CA SER A 46 22.05 -7.35 29.46
C SER A 46 20.87 -6.38 29.48
N ASP A 47 20.91 -5.41 30.38
CA ASP A 47 20.16 -4.16 30.28
C ASP A 47 20.63 -3.38 29.02
N GLY A 48 20.40 -3.99 27.86
CA GLY A 48 20.76 -3.48 26.55
C GLY A 48 19.54 -2.78 26.00
N ARG A 49 19.60 -1.45 25.93
CA ARG A 49 18.57 -0.60 25.34
C ARG A 49 18.05 -1.22 24.04
N LYS A 50 16.78 -1.66 24.03
CA LYS A 50 16.10 -2.16 22.82
C LYS A 50 16.05 -1.04 21.77
N ASP A 51 16.29 -1.37 20.50
CA ASP A 51 16.21 -0.39 19.41
C ASP A 51 14.81 0.20 19.30
N LYS A 52 14.73 1.50 18.98
CA LYS A 52 13.46 2.21 18.78
C LYS A 52 12.96 2.04 17.34
N ILE A 53 11.71 1.64 17.17
CA ILE A 53 11.05 1.59 15.86
C ILE A 53 9.68 2.28 15.89
N VAL A 54 9.30 2.90 14.78
CA VAL A 54 7.96 3.43 14.57
C VAL A 54 7.18 2.46 13.70
N VAL A 55 5.96 2.11 14.08
CA VAL A 55 5.11 1.17 13.36
C VAL A 55 3.80 1.86 13.00
N ILE A 56 3.55 2.04 11.70
CA ILE A 56 2.31 2.64 11.18
C ILE A 56 1.40 1.52 10.69
N MET A 57 0.30 1.33 11.42
CA MET A 57 -0.73 0.32 11.15
C MET A 57 -2.08 0.94 10.84
N GLY A 58 -2.99 0.12 10.31
CA GLY A 58 -4.31 0.53 9.86
C GLY A 58 -4.79 -0.31 8.68
N ALA A 59 -6.09 -0.25 8.41
CA ALA A 59 -6.71 -0.97 7.30
C ALA A 59 -6.17 -0.52 5.92
N THR A 60 -6.33 -1.36 4.91
CA THR A 60 -6.03 -0.99 3.52
C THR A 60 -6.74 0.30 3.13
N GLY A 61 -6.08 1.15 2.36
CA GLY A 61 -6.62 2.45 1.93
C GLY A 61 -6.63 3.57 2.98
N CYS A 62 -6.31 3.34 4.26
CA CYS A 62 -6.39 4.42 5.28
C CYS A 62 -5.27 5.47 5.23
N GLY A 63 -4.37 5.43 4.25
CA GLY A 63 -3.35 6.46 4.04
C GLY A 63 -2.01 6.25 4.76
N LYS A 64 -1.71 5.03 5.22
CA LYS A 64 -0.45 4.68 5.91
C LYS A 64 0.81 5.11 5.14
N SER A 65 0.90 4.79 3.85
CA SER A 65 2.06 5.15 3.03
C SER A 65 2.23 6.67 2.94
N LYS A 66 1.13 7.42 2.78
CA LYS A 66 1.18 8.89 2.81
C LYS A 66 1.72 9.41 4.14
N LEU A 67 1.21 8.90 5.26
CA LEU A 67 1.67 9.30 6.58
C LEU A 67 3.17 8.99 6.77
N SER A 68 3.64 7.84 6.32
CA SER A 68 5.05 7.45 6.43
C SER A 68 5.98 8.42 5.71
N ILE A 69 5.60 8.88 4.51
CA ILE A 69 6.34 9.89 3.76
C ILE A 69 6.26 11.25 4.45
N ASP A 70 5.09 11.66 4.92
CA ASP A 70 4.91 12.92 5.62
C ASP A 70 5.77 12.97 6.91
N LEU A 71 5.85 11.88 7.67
CA LEU A 71 6.73 11.76 8.85
C LEU A 71 8.22 11.77 8.48
N ALA A 72 8.60 10.97 7.48
CA ALA A 72 9.99 10.87 7.02
C ALA A 72 10.52 12.20 6.49
N THR A 73 9.66 12.98 5.84
CA THR A 73 10.02 14.29 5.26
C THR A 73 9.92 15.46 6.24
N ARG A 74 9.09 15.39 7.30
CA ARG A 74 8.95 16.50 8.26
C ARG A 74 9.84 16.41 9.48
N LEU A 75 9.90 15.25 10.11
CA LEU A 75 10.51 15.09 11.44
C LEU A 75 11.90 14.48 11.37
N LEU A 76 12.05 13.55 10.44
CA LEU A 76 13.17 12.65 10.37
C LEU A 76 14.00 12.98 9.14
N PHE A 77 14.18 14.28 8.85
CA PHE A 77 14.83 14.82 7.65
C PHE A 77 16.10 14.02 7.30
N HIS A 78 15.97 13.06 6.38
CA HIS A 78 16.98 12.10 5.94
C HIS A 78 17.52 11.09 6.98
N ARG A 79 16.91 11.03 8.16
CA ARG A 79 17.19 10.09 9.26
C ARG A 79 16.13 9.00 9.40
N SER A 80 15.33 8.71 8.39
CA SER A 80 14.41 7.57 8.42
C SER A 80 14.34 6.84 7.10
N GLU A 81 14.04 5.56 7.21
CA GLU A 81 13.87 4.64 6.10
C GLU A 81 12.64 3.79 6.37
N ILE A 82 11.87 3.49 5.32
CA ILE A 82 10.60 2.79 5.42
C ILE A 82 10.82 1.30 5.15
N ILE A 83 10.21 0.46 5.99
CA ILE A 83 10.15 -0.99 5.77
C ILE A 83 8.69 -1.35 5.50
N ASN A 84 8.41 -1.84 4.30
CA ASN A 84 7.06 -2.29 3.96
C ASN A 84 6.70 -3.56 4.75
N SER A 85 5.53 -3.58 5.36
CA SER A 85 4.96 -4.76 6.04
C SER A 85 3.61 -5.19 5.43
N ASP A 86 3.35 -4.84 4.18
CA ASP A 86 2.26 -5.43 3.40
C ASP A 86 2.77 -6.65 2.61
N LYS A 87 2.20 -7.82 2.91
CA LYS A 87 2.60 -9.11 2.35
C LYS A 87 2.42 -9.23 0.85
N MET A 88 1.56 -8.44 0.21
CA MET A 88 1.41 -8.45 -1.25
C MET A 88 2.40 -7.49 -1.90
N GLN A 89 2.78 -6.42 -1.20
CA GLN A 89 3.71 -5.41 -1.74
C GLN A 89 5.18 -5.83 -1.66
N VAL A 90 5.52 -6.91 -0.96
CA VAL A 90 6.88 -7.47 -0.96
C VAL A 90 7.31 -8.00 -2.33
N TYR A 91 6.35 -8.48 -3.13
CA TYR A 91 6.61 -9.09 -4.43
C TYR A 91 6.84 -8.05 -5.51
N ASN A 92 7.76 -8.35 -6.43
CA ASN A 92 7.91 -7.59 -7.68
C ASN A 92 6.68 -7.80 -8.59
N GLY A 93 6.37 -6.80 -9.42
CA GLY A 93 5.21 -6.80 -10.31
C GLY A 93 3.88 -6.51 -9.59
N LEU A 94 2.80 -6.41 -10.37
CA LEU A 94 1.45 -6.05 -9.91
C LEU A 94 1.43 -4.76 -9.07
N ASP A 95 2.15 -3.72 -9.47
CA ASP A 95 2.32 -2.48 -8.71
C ASP A 95 0.99 -1.70 -8.53
N ILE A 96 0.14 -1.70 -9.55
CA ILE A 96 -1.19 -1.07 -9.49
C ILE A 96 -2.10 -1.92 -8.60
N THR A 97 -2.23 -3.21 -8.91
CA THR A 97 -3.08 -4.18 -8.19
C THR A 97 -2.74 -4.28 -6.71
N THR A 98 -1.46 -4.30 -6.36
CA THR A 98 -1.00 -4.33 -4.96
C THR A 98 -0.90 -2.93 -4.33
N ASN A 99 -1.23 -1.88 -5.08
CA ASN A 99 -1.27 -0.49 -4.65
C ASN A 99 0.05 -0.03 -4.01
N LYS A 100 1.19 -0.35 -4.66
CA LYS A 100 2.50 0.13 -4.22
C LYS A 100 2.57 1.64 -4.41
N ILE A 101 3.25 2.32 -3.48
CA ILE A 101 3.47 3.76 -3.61
C ILE A 101 4.39 4.05 -4.82
N PRO A 102 3.98 4.90 -5.78
CA PRO A 102 4.81 5.25 -6.93
C PRO A 102 6.13 5.89 -6.51
N LEU A 103 7.21 5.65 -7.27
CA LEU A 103 8.56 6.16 -6.95
C LEU A 103 8.60 7.68 -6.75
N LEU A 104 7.85 8.44 -7.56
CA LEU A 104 7.77 9.90 -7.43
C LEU A 104 7.16 10.35 -6.09
N ASP A 105 6.17 9.60 -5.60
CA ASP A 105 5.49 9.90 -4.34
C ASP A 105 6.30 9.49 -3.11
N ARG A 106 7.34 8.66 -3.27
CA ARG A 106 8.28 8.29 -2.20
C ARG A 106 9.20 9.43 -1.77
N ARG A 107 9.28 10.53 -2.54
CA ARG A 107 10.09 11.72 -2.22
C ARG A 107 11.54 11.41 -1.80
N ARG A 108 12.16 10.43 -2.47
CA ARG A 108 13.53 9.93 -2.20
C ARG A 108 13.74 9.30 -0.82
N VAL A 109 12.67 9.00 -0.08
CA VAL A 109 12.77 8.22 1.16
C VAL A 109 13.09 6.76 0.79
N PRO A 110 14.16 6.16 1.33
CA PRO A 110 14.48 4.75 1.06
C PRO A 110 13.36 3.82 1.55
N HIS A 111 13.04 2.82 0.73
CA HIS A 111 12.09 1.77 1.07
C HIS A 111 12.77 0.42 1.00
N HIS A 112 12.48 -0.44 1.97
CA HIS A 112 12.93 -1.82 2.07
C HIS A 112 11.72 -2.76 1.98
N LEU A 113 11.92 -3.94 1.40
CA LEU A 113 10.90 -4.99 1.28
C LEU A 113 9.67 -4.56 0.47
N LEU A 114 9.88 -3.73 -0.56
CA LEU A 114 8.82 -3.18 -1.41
C LEU A 114 9.13 -3.47 -2.87
N GLY A 115 8.57 -4.57 -3.40
CA GLY A 115 8.82 -5.01 -4.76
C GLY A 115 10.13 -5.78 -4.95
N ASP A 116 10.70 -6.33 -3.88
CA ASP A 116 12.04 -6.92 -3.89
C ASP A 116 12.02 -8.46 -4.05
N PHE A 117 10.89 -9.11 -3.79
CA PHE A 117 10.78 -10.56 -3.79
C PHE A 117 10.22 -11.11 -5.11
N ASP A 118 10.89 -12.13 -5.66
CA ASP A 118 10.44 -12.81 -6.88
C ASP A 118 9.26 -13.75 -6.57
N PRO A 119 8.07 -13.55 -7.16
CA PRO A 119 6.90 -14.39 -6.91
C PRO A 119 7.09 -15.87 -7.30
N ASN A 120 8.08 -16.19 -8.14
CA ASN A 120 8.37 -17.58 -8.49
C ASN A 120 9.08 -18.36 -7.37
N ARG A 121 9.57 -17.67 -6.33
CA ARG A 121 10.25 -18.29 -5.18
C ARG A 121 9.31 -18.86 -4.11
N GLY A 122 8.00 -18.72 -4.29
CA GLY A 122 7.00 -19.22 -3.35
C GLY A 122 6.40 -18.13 -2.47
N GLU A 123 5.78 -18.54 -1.37
CA GLU A 123 5.13 -17.63 -0.44
C GLU A 123 6.15 -16.99 0.50
N PHE A 124 6.16 -15.66 0.57
CA PHE A 124 6.92 -14.92 1.57
C PHE A 124 6.21 -14.99 2.93
N THR A 125 6.77 -15.77 3.86
CA THR A 125 6.12 -16.09 5.14
C THR A 125 6.33 -15.01 6.20
N PRO A 126 5.57 -15.00 7.32
CA PRO A 126 5.85 -14.13 8.45
C PRO A 126 7.23 -14.37 9.08
N TYR A 127 7.74 -15.60 9.02
CA TYR A 127 9.09 -15.94 9.45
C TYR A 127 10.15 -15.26 8.56
N ASP A 128 10.00 -15.36 7.23
CA ASP A 128 10.88 -14.68 6.28
C ASP A 128 10.87 -13.17 6.50
N PHE A 129 9.68 -12.60 6.74
CA PHE A 129 9.53 -11.19 7.07
C PHE A 129 10.27 -10.81 8.35
N ARG A 130 10.12 -11.59 9.44
CA ARG A 130 10.81 -11.33 10.72
C ARG A 130 12.33 -11.27 10.54
N LEU A 131 12.90 -12.18 9.73
CA LEU A 131 14.32 -12.20 9.43
C LEU A 131 14.73 -10.99 8.58
N ALA A 132 14.08 -10.80 7.43
CA ALA A 132 14.44 -9.75 6.47
C ALA A 132 14.25 -8.33 7.05
N ALA A 133 13.13 -8.08 7.70
CA ALA A 133 12.86 -6.79 8.34
C ALA A 133 13.76 -6.56 9.56
N GLY A 134 14.11 -7.62 10.31
CA GLY A 134 15.08 -7.52 11.41
C GLY A 134 16.47 -7.10 10.93
N LEU A 135 16.92 -7.64 9.78
CA LEU A 135 18.18 -7.21 9.15
C LEU A 135 18.10 -5.76 8.68
N ALA A 136 17.02 -5.37 8.02
CA ALA A 136 16.81 -3.98 7.59
C ALA A 136 16.79 -3.00 8.78
N ILE A 137 16.12 -3.34 9.88
CA ILE A 137 16.13 -2.54 11.11
C ILE A 137 17.55 -2.38 11.64
N SER A 138 18.30 -3.48 11.78
CA SER A 138 19.67 -3.43 12.29
C SER A 138 20.58 -2.56 11.42
N ASP A 139 20.47 -2.68 10.10
CA ASP A 139 21.20 -1.87 9.12
C ASP A 139 20.85 -0.38 9.21
N ILE A 140 19.55 -0.03 9.25
CA ILE A 140 19.06 1.34 9.41
C ILE A 140 19.55 1.96 10.73
N VAL A 141 19.43 1.23 11.83
CA VAL A 141 19.86 1.67 13.16
C VAL A 141 21.38 1.85 13.22
N SER A 142 22.16 0.98 12.57
CA SER A 142 23.62 1.12 12.51
C SER A 142 24.06 2.43 11.84
N ARG A 143 23.24 2.96 10.92
CA ARG A 143 23.40 4.29 10.29
C ARG A 143 22.82 5.45 11.09
N GLN A 144 22.42 5.21 12.34
CA GLN A 144 21.77 6.17 13.24
C GLN A 144 20.48 6.77 12.65
N LYS A 145 19.72 5.95 11.92
CA LYS A 145 18.42 6.32 11.37
C LYS A 145 17.29 5.58 12.10
N VAL A 146 16.08 6.11 11.97
CA VAL A 146 14.84 5.59 12.56
C VAL A 146 14.13 4.69 11.54
N PRO A 147 13.98 3.38 11.83
CA PRO A 147 13.17 2.49 11.02
C PRO A 147 11.68 2.81 11.20
N ILE A 148 10.96 2.97 10.08
CA ILE A 148 9.51 3.13 10.06
C ILE A 148 8.89 1.92 9.36
N VAL A 149 8.24 1.04 10.10
CA VAL A 149 7.54 -0.13 9.56
C VAL A 149 6.12 0.27 9.16
N VAL A 150 5.71 0.01 7.92
CA VAL A 150 4.45 0.51 7.35
C VAL A 150 3.74 -0.58 6.56
N GLY A 151 2.50 -0.92 6.93
CA GLY A 151 1.75 -1.93 6.18
C GLY A 151 0.48 -2.40 6.86
N GLY A 152 -0.31 -3.20 6.14
CA GLY A 152 -1.60 -3.72 6.60
C GLY A 152 -1.58 -5.19 7.03
N SER A 153 -0.44 -5.88 6.92
CA SER A 153 -0.37 -7.31 7.30
C SER A 153 -0.01 -7.44 8.77
N ASN A 154 -1.03 -7.48 9.62
CA ASN A 154 -0.84 -7.60 11.08
C ASN A 154 -0.05 -8.85 11.48
N SER A 155 -0.07 -9.93 10.68
CA SER A 155 0.78 -11.11 10.89
C SER A 155 2.28 -10.81 10.74
N PHE A 156 2.66 -9.98 9.76
CA PHE A 156 4.04 -9.55 9.57
C PHE A 156 4.49 -8.62 10.69
N ILE A 157 3.66 -7.65 11.05
CA ILE A 157 3.94 -6.74 12.17
C ILE A 157 4.11 -7.54 13.47
N HIS A 158 3.18 -8.45 13.78
CA HIS A 158 3.26 -9.33 14.94
C HIS A 158 4.55 -10.14 14.93
N ALA A 159 4.81 -10.89 13.85
CA ALA A 159 6.01 -11.72 13.72
C ALA A 159 7.30 -10.92 13.90
N LEU A 160 7.33 -9.65 13.48
CA LEU A 160 8.51 -8.80 13.65
C LEU A 160 8.75 -8.36 15.10
N VAL A 161 7.70 -7.92 15.79
CA VAL A 161 7.86 -7.16 17.04
C VAL A 161 7.75 -8.00 18.30
N VAL A 162 7.14 -9.19 18.27
CA VAL A 162 7.14 -10.07 19.45
C VAL A 162 8.54 -10.60 19.75
N ASP A 163 8.87 -10.76 21.03
CA ASP A 163 10.18 -11.28 21.42
C ASP A 163 10.39 -12.71 20.91
N ARG A 164 9.46 -13.61 21.21
CA ARG A 164 9.43 -14.99 20.69
C ARG A 164 8.32 -15.16 19.67
N PHE A 165 8.68 -15.60 18.47
CA PHE A 165 7.74 -15.82 17.37
C PHE A 165 7.66 -17.32 17.07
N ASP A 166 6.43 -17.85 17.08
CA ASP A 166 6.11 -19.21 16.68
C ASP A 166 5.43 -19.17 15.29
N PRO A 167 6.04 -19.74 14.24
CA PRO A 167 5.48 -19.74 12.90
C PRO A 167 4.25 -20.66 12.75
N ASP A 168 4.06 -21.63 13.65
CA ASP A 168 2.99 -22.63 13.57
C ASP A 168 1.68 -22.16 14.22
N VAL A 169 1.70 -21.00 14.90
CA VAL A 169 0.55 -20.45 15.63
C VAL A 169 -0.02 -19.21 14.95
N ASP A 170 -1.25 -19.30 14.43
CA ASP A 170 -1.99 -18.11 13.98
C ASP A 170 -2.73 -17.43 15.14
N VAL A 171 -2.05 -16.44 15.73
CA VAL A 171 -2.56 -15.60 16.82
C VAL A 171 -3.82 -14.80 16.49
N PHE A 172 -4.24 -14.74 15.21
CA PHE A 172 -5.42 -14.00 14.79
C PHE A 172 -6.65 -14.89 14.50
N ASN A 173 -6.54 -16.22 14.59
CA ASN A 173 -7.67 -17.14 14.34
C ASN A 173 -8.33 -17.72 15.60
N GLY A 174 -7.76 -17.49 16.80
CA GLY A 174 -8.32 -17.97 18.08
C GLY A 174 -9.45 -17.11 18.66
N ALA A 175 -10.19 -17.67 19.63
CA ALA A 175 -11.27 -16.99 20.37
C ALA A 175 -10.74 -16.05 21.47
N ASP A 176 -9.64 -16.44 22.14
CA ASP A 176 -9.08 -15.68 23.26
C ASP A 176 -7.79 -14.94 22.89
N PRO A 177 -7.58 -13.70 23.39
CA PRO A 177 -6.30 -13.03 23.33
C PRO A 177 -5.24 -13.92 24.00
N HIS A 178 -4.21 -14.33 23.27
CA HIS A 178 -3.19 -15.21 23.84
C HIS A 178 -2.37 -14.45 24.91
N PRO A 179 -2.29 -14.97 26.15
CA PRO A 179 -1.55 -14.34 27.23
C PRO A 179 -0.05 -14.55 26.99
N GLY A 180 0.61 -13.57 26.35
CA GLY A 180 2.05 -13.62 26.10
C GLY A 180 2.62 -12.50 25.23
N TRP A 181 1.80 -11.54 24.77
CA TRP A 181 2.20 -10.54 23.78
C TRP A 181 2.81 -9.27 24.35
N THR A 182 3.08 -9.22 25.65
CA THR A 182 3.56 -8.00 26.32
C THR A 182 5.04 -7.75 26.09
N GLU A 183 5.84 -8.79 25.86
CA GLU A 183 7.27 -8.61 25.60
C GLU A 183 7.56 -8.43 24.10
N LEU A 184 8.02 -7.22 23.78
CA LEU A 184 8.40 -6.83 22.43
C LEU A 184 9.93 -6.89 22.25
N ARG A 185 10.37 -7.32 21.07
CA ARG A 185 11.78 -7.34 20.62
C ARG A 185 12.38 -5.94 20.53
N TYR A 186 11.56 -4.92 20.29
CA TYR A 186 11.95 -3.52 20.09
C TYR A 186 11.18 -2.60 21.05
N LYS A 187 11.69 -1.39 21.29
CA LYS A 187 10.89 -0.30 21.85
C LYS A 187 10.03 0.24 20.70
N CYS A 188 8.73 -0.03 20.72
CA CYS A 188 7.83 0.28 19.60
C CYS A 188 6.98 1.52 19.88
N CYS A 189 6.82 2.38 18.87
CA CYS A 189 5.77 3.39 18.82
C CYS A 189 4.74 2.98 17.78
N PHE A 190 3.56 2.54 18.22
CA PHE A 190 2.48 2.13 17.31
C PHE A 190 1.57 3.31 17.00
N ILE A 191 1.50 3.69 15.73
CA ILE A 191 0.53 4.66 15.21
C ILE A 191 -0.53 3.88 14.46
N TRP A 192 -1.77 3.97 14.93
CA TRP A 192 -2.92 3.37 14.26
C TRP A 192 -3.71 4.45 13.52
N VAL A 193 -3.60 4.47 12.19
CA VAL A 193 -4.41 5.34 11.34
C VAL A 193 -5.79 4.71 11.16
N ASP A 194 -6.79 5.35 11.75
CA ASP A 194 -8.16 4.85 11.82
C ASP A 194 -9.11 5.69 10.98
N VAL A 195 -10.04 5.03 10.29
CA VAL A 195 -11.06 5.65 9.44
C VAL A 195 -12.35 4.90 9.68
N SER A 196 -13.46 5.63 9.88
CA SER A 196 -14.79 5.01 9.97
C SER A 196 -15.02 4.01 8.83
N PHE A 197 -15.47 2.81 9.17
CA PHE A 197 -15.58 1.70 8.21
C PHE A 197 -16.47 2.05 7.00
N SER A 198 -17.56 2.79 7.20
CA SER A 198 -18.45 3.21 6.10
C SER A 198 -17.72 4.14 5.12
N VAL A 199 -17.07 5.18 5.64
CA VAL A 199 -16.27 6.14 4.86
C VAL A 199 -15.11 5.43 4.15
N LEU A 200 -14.48 4.47 4.83
CA LEU A 200 -13.40 3.69 4.26
C LEU A 200 -13.88 2.81 3.10
N CYS A 201 -15.03 2.13 3.24
CA CYS A 201 -15.60 1.31 2.17
C CYS A 201 -15.91 2.13 0.92
N ASP A 202 -16.55 3.30 1.08
CA ASP A 202 -16.83 4.21 -0.02
C ASP A 202 -15.54 4.65 -0.74
N TYR A 203 -14.49 4.94 0.03
CA TYR A 203 -13.19 5.30 -0.52
C TYR A 203 -12.51 4.11 -1.22
N LEU A 204 -12.60 2.90 -0.67
CA LEU A 204 -12.03 1.70 -1.27
C LEU A 204 -12.70 1.37 -2.61
N CYS A 205 -14.03 1.46 -2.68
CA CYS A 205 -14.77 1.30 -3.93
C CYS A 205 -14.30 2.31 -4.99
N LYS A 206 -14.17 3.59 -4.61
CA LYS A 206 -13.62 4.63 -5.47
C LYS A 206 -12.18 4.33 -5.91
N ARG A 207 -11.34 3.86 -5.00
CA ARG A 207 -9.94 3.55 -5.30
C ARG A 207 -9.83 2.38 -6.30
N VAL A 208 -10.68 1.37 -6.19
CA VAL A 208 -10.73 0.27 -7.18
C VAL A 208 -11.11 0.80 -8.56
N ASP A 209 -12.08 1.71 -8.65
CA ASP A 209 -12.42 2.38 -9.92
C ASP A 209 -11.19 3.10 -10.50
N GLU A 210 -10.48 3.87 -9.68
CA GLU A 210 -9.25 4.57 -10.09
C GLU A 210 -8.12 3.61 -10.51
N MET A 211 -7.98 2.46 -9.82
CA MET A 211 -6.99 1.44 -10.19
C MET A 211 -7.27 0.88 -11.58
N LEU A 212 -8.52 0.56 -11.90
CA LEU A 212 -8.95 0.12 -13.22
C LEU A 212 -8.69 1.19 -14.29
N GLU A 213 -9.04 2.45 -14.00
CA GLU A 213 -8.76 3.58 -14.90
C GLU A 213 -7.26 3.79 -15.17
N THR A 214 -6.39 3.42 -14.23
CA THR A 214 -4.92 3.54 -14.36
C THR A 214 -4.22 2.36 -15.01
N GLY A 215 -4.95 1.31 -15.37
CA GLY A 215 -4.40 0.16 -16.10
C GLY A 215 -4.32 -1.16 -15.32
N MET A 216 -5.12 -1.31 -14.26
CA MET A 216 -5.10 -2.55 -13.45
C MET A 216 -5.49 -3.78 -14.28
N LEU A 217 -6.43 -3.67 -15.22
CA LEU A 217 -6.85 -4.82 -16.03
C LEU A 217 -5.73 -5.29 -16.96
N GLU A 218 -5.02 -4.35 -17.57
CA GLU A 218 -3.87 -4.59 -18.44
C GLU A 218 -2.75 -5.27 -17.66
N GLU A 219 -2.44 -4.75 -16.47
CA GLU A 219 -1.45 -5.35 -15.57
C GLU A 219 -1.82 -6.80 -15.18
N LEU A 220 -3.10 -7.05 -14.90
CA LEU A 220 -3.60 -8.39 -14.60
C LEU A 220 -3.59 -9.31 -15.83
N ALA A 221 -3.88 -8.78 -17.01
CA ALA A 221 -3.84 -9.51 -18.26
C ALA A 221 -2.41 -9.92 -18.66
N GLU A 222 -1.42 -9.06 -18.42
CA GLU A 222 0.01 -9.39 -18.59
C GLU A 222 0.49 -10.43 -17.57
N TYR A 223 -0.04 -10.38 -16.35
CA TYR A 223 0.26 -11.37 -15.31
C TYR A 223 -0.48 -12.71 -15.54
N HIS A 224 -1.62 -12.69 -16.24
CA HIS A 224 -2.40 -13.88 -16.57
C HIS A 224 -1.57 -14.86 -17.42
N GLY A 225 -1.60 -16.14 -17.06
CA GLY A 225 -0.73 -17.16 -17.66
C GLY A 225 0.57 -17.43 -16.87
N CYS A 226 0.99 -16.55 -15.95
CA CYS A 226 2.03 -16.86 -14.98
C CYS A 226 1.50 -17.90 -13.97
N ARG A 227 1.68 -19.19 -14.27
CA ARG A 227 1.38 -20.33 -13.39
C ARG A 227 2.46 -20.47 -12.32
N GLY A 228 2.54 -19.48 -11.45
CA GLY A 228 3.48 -19.44 -10.33
C GLY A 228 2.97 -20.14 -9.06
N GLN A 229 3.89 -20.31 -8.11
CA GLN A 229 3.63 -20.77 -6.75
C GLN A 229 2.61 -19.87 -6.00
N PRO A 230 1.92 -20.36 -4.97
CA PRO A 230 1.06 -19.54 -4.11
C PRO A 230 1.89 -18.40 -3.49
N GLY A 231 1.34 -17.18 -3.50
CA GLY A 231 2.08 -15.97 -3.09
C GLY A 231 1.38 -14.73 -3.63
N LEU A 232 2.00 -14.06 -4.61
CA LEU A 232 1.42 -12.89 -5.28
C LEU A 232 0.06 -13.16 -5.94
N ARG A 233 -0.20 -14.40 -6.38
CA ARG A 233 -1.53 -14.82 -6.90
C ARG A 233 -2.68 -14.62 -5.91
N LYS A 234 -2.40 -14.46 -4.60
CA LYS A 234 -3.41 -14.19 -3.56
C LYS A 234 -3.83 -12.71 -3.51
N ALA A 235 -3.25 -11.83 -4.33
CA ALA A 235 -3.59 -10.42 -4.35
C ALA A 235 -5.03 -10.22 -4.87
N ILE A 236 -5.84 -9.46 -4.13
CA ILE A 236 -7.19 -9.05 -4.55
C ILE A 236 -7.06 -8.32 -5.90
N GLY A 237 -7.84 -8.77 -6.87
CA GLY A 237 -7.73 -8.41 -8.28
C GLY A 237 -7.44 -9.64 -9.13
N VAL A 238 -6.48 -10.48 -8.72
CA VAL A 238 -6.06 -11.66 -9.48
C VAL A 238 -7.16 -12.73 -9.53
N PRO A 239 -7.62 -13.31 -8.40
CA PRO A 239 -8.61 -14.39 -8.45
C PRO A 239 -9.98 -13.92 -8.95
N GLU A 240 -10.32 -12.64 -8.79
CA GLU A 240 -11.58 -12.07 -9.28
C GLU A 240 -11.59 -11.89 -10.80
N PHE A 241 -10.45 -11.53 -11.41
CA PHE A 241 -10.35 -11.39 -12.87
C PHE A 241 -9.90 -12.67 -13.59
N ASP A 242 -9.32 -13.66 -12.91
CA ASP A 242 -8.93 -14.95 -13.52
C ASP A 242 -10.06 -15.55 -14.39
N PRO A 243 -11.33 -15.68 -13.94
CA PRO A 243 -12.42 -16.23 -14.77
C PRO A 243 -12.78 -15.35 -15.98
N TYR A 244 -12.63 -14.03 -15.85
CA TYR A 244 -12.86 -13.09 -16.94
C TYR A 244 -11.78 -13.24 -18.02
N LEU A 245 -10.51 -13.30 -17.61
CA LEU A 245 -9.37 -13.41 -18.51
C LEU A 245 -9.27 -14.80 -19.15
N ASP A 246 -9.71 -15.86 -18.47
CA ASP A 246 -9.82 -17.20 -19.05
C ASP A 246 -10.83 -17.23 -20.21
N LYS A 247 -11.96 -16.53 -20.06
CA LYS A 247 -13.01 -16.46 -21.08
C LYS A 247 -12.69 -15.46 -22.19
N TYR A 248 -12.05 -14.35 -21.85
CA TYR A 248 -11.74 -13.24 -22.73
C TYR A 248 -10.24 -12.89 -22.68
N PRO A 249 -9.35 -13.79 -23.16
CA PRO A 249 -7.91 -13.60 -23.05
C PRO A 249 -7.42 -12.42 -23.90
N PRO A 250 -6.39 -11.69 -23.45
CA PRO A 250 -5.79 -10.60 -24.21
C PRO A 250 -5.27 -11.11 -25.57
N GLY A 251 -5.57 -10.38 -26.65
CA GLY A 251 -5.02 -10.66 -27.98
C GLY A 251 -5.74 -11.70 -28.85
N ARG A 252 -6.82 -12.35 -28.40
CA ARG A 252 -7.69 -13.11 -29.32
C ARG A 252 -8.56 -12.14 -30.14
N ALA A 253 -8.06 -11.79 -31.32
CA ALA A 253 -8.80 -11.12 -32.39
C ALA A 253 -9.95 -12.02 -32.90
N GLY A 254 -11.06 -12.03 -32.17
CA GLY A 254 -12.35 -12.50 -32.64
C GLY A 254 -13.36 -11.40 -32.33
N ASN A 255 -13.61 -10.52 -33.33
CA ASN A 255 -14.43 -9.31 -33.24
C ASN A 255 -13.95 -8.30 -32.16
N GLU A 256 -12.88 -7.57 -32.49
CA GLU A 256 -12.18 -6.55 -31.68
C GLU A 256 -13.01 -5.32 -31.26
N GLY A 257 -14.34 -5.38 -31.18
CA GLY A 257 -15.16 -4.18 -30.94
C GLY A 257 -16.44 -4.35 -30.15
N GLU A 258 -16.95 -5.56 -29.94
CA GLU A 258 -18.27 -5.71 -29.32
C GLU A 258 -18.14 -6.13 -27.85
N TRP A 259 -18.28 -5.16 -26.96
CA TRP A 259 -18.64 -5.41 -25.58
C TRP A 259 -20.06 -6.01 -25.58
N ASP A 260 -20.16 -7.32 -25.76
CA ASP A 260 -21.43 -8.02 -25.62
C ASP A 260 -21.90 -7.95 -24.16
N LEU A 261 -23.22 -8.06 -23.96
CA LEU A 261 -23.83 -7.97 -22.62
C LEU A 261 -23.23 -9.00 -21.65
N VAL A 262 -22.76 -10.13 -22.15
CA VAL A 262 -22.16 -11.21 -21.35
C VAL A 262 -20.77 -10.83 -20.86
N ARG A 263 -19.93 -10.22 -21.70
CA ARG A 263 -18.59 -9.73 -21.34
C ARG A 263 -18.68 -8.56 -20.37
N ILE A 264 -19.61 -7.63 -20.62
CA ILE A 264 -19.89 -6.53 -19.69
C ILE A 264 -20.29 -7.09 -18.32
N GLY A 265 -21.24 -8.03 -18.28
CA GLY A 265 -21.69 -8.64 -17.03
C GLY A 265 -20.57 -9.40 -16.30
N ALA A 266 -19.69 -10.09 -17.02
CA ALA A 266 -18.53 -10.77 -16.42
C ALA A 266 -17.51 -9.78 -15.84
N TYR A 267 -17.22 -8.69 -16.56
CA TYR A 267 -16.35 -7.62 -16.10
C TYR A 267 -16.93 -6.92 -14.85
N GLU A 268 -18.19 -6.51 -14.90
CA GLU A 268 -18.88 -5.85 -13.77
C GLU A 268 -18.93 -6.76 -12.54
N LYS A 269 -19.13 -8.07 -12.74
CA LYS A 269 -19.06 -9.06 -11.66
C LYS A 269 -17.68 -9.08 -11.00
N ALA A 270 -16.60 -9.18 -11.77
CA ALA A 270 -15.24 -9.18 -11.25
C ALA A 270 -14.92 -7.88 -10.48
N VAL A 271 -15.30 -6.73 -11.04
CA VAL A 271 -15.11 -5.42 -10.37
C VAL A 271 -15.88 -5.35 -9.05
N ARG A 272 -17.13 -5.86 -9.02
CA ARG A 272 -17.92 -5.90 -7.79
C ARG A 272 -17.27 -6.79 -6.73
N GLU A 273 -16.79 -7.97 -7.10
CA GLU A 273 -16.11 -8.90 -6.19
C GLU A 273 -14.82 -8.30 -5.62
N ILE A 274 -14.03 -7.58 -6.43
CA ILE A 274 -12.83 -6.86 -5.95
C ILE A 274 -13.20 -5.83 -4.88
N LYS A 275 -14.26 -5.06 -5.11
CA LYS A 275 -14.74 -4.04 -4.15
C LYS A 275 -15.19 -4.69 -2.84
N GLU A 276 -16.00 -5.75 -2.93
CA GLU A 276 -16.49 -6.52 -1.78
C GLU A 276 -15.32 -7.12 -0.98
N ASN A 277 -14.41 -7.84 -1.64
CA ASN A 277 -13.25 -8.47 -1.02
C ASN A 277 -12.28 -7.45 -0.39
N THR A 278 -12.13 -6.28 -1.01
CA THR A 278 -11.30 -5.18 -0.47
C THR A 278 -11.91 -4.61 0.81
N CYS A 279 -13.23 -4.41 0.84
CA CYS A 279 -13.95 -3.95 2.04
C CYS A 279 -13.93 -5.00 3.15
N GLU A 280 -14.08 -6.28 2.82
CA GLU A 280 -13.94 -7.37 3.79
C GLU A 280 -12.52 -7.45 4.36
N LEU A 281 -11.49 -7.29 3.52
CA LEU A 281 -10.11 -7.23 3.97
C LEU A 281 -9.92 -6.09 4.98
N ALA A 282 -10.43 -4.90 4.69
CA ALA A 282 -10.39 -3.77 5.61
C ALA A 282 -11.08 -4.10 6.94
N LYS A 283 -12.27 -4.71 6.91
CA LYS A 283 -13.00 -5.15 8.11
C LYS A 283 -12.19 -6.15 8.95
N ARG A 284 -11.60 -7.17 8.30
CA ARG A 284 -10.72 -8.16 8.94
C ARG A 284 -9.50 -7.49 9.57
N GLN A 285 -8.86 -6.55 8.87
CA GLN A 285 -7.70 -5.82 9.39
C GLN A 285 -8.04 -4.98 10.63
N ILE A 286 -9.18 -4.27 10.63
CA ILE A 286 -9.67 -3.52 11.80
C ILE A 286 -9.89 -4.48 12.98
N GLY A 287 -10.57 -5.62 12.75
CA GLY A 287 -10.78 -6.63 13.79
C GLY A 287 -9.46 -7.14 14.40
N LYS A 288 -8.45 -7.41 13.56
CA LYS A 288 -7.11 -7.82 14.02
C LYS A 288 -6.40 -6.73 14.83
N ILE A 289 -6.50 -5.46 14.44
CA ILE A 289 -5.93 -4.33 15.19
C ILE A 289 -6.61 -4.19 16.56
N MET A 290 -7.94 -4.35 16.62
CA MET A 290 -8.69 -4.32 17.88
C MET A 290 -8.29 -5.46 18.82
N ARG A 291 -7.99 -6.65 18.27
CA ARG A 291 -7.43 -7.76 19.05
C ARG A 291 -6.06 -7.42 19.64
N LEU A 292 -5.15 -6.81 18.86
CA LEU A 292 -3.85 -6.34 19.36
C LEU A 292 -4.01 -5.31 20.49
N LYS A 293 -4.94 -4.37 20.32
CA LYS A 293 -5.28 -3.39 21.37
C LYS A 293 -5.80 -4.07 22.64
N GLY A 294 -6.71 -5.04 22.50
CA GLY A 294 -7.25 -5.83 23.60
C GLY A 294 -6.20 -6.68 24.33
N ALA A 295 -5.13 -7.07 23.63
CA ALA A 295 -3.99 -7.78 24.19
C ALA A 295 -2.96 -6.86 24.87
N GLY A 296 -3.27 -5.58 25.06
CA GLY A 296 -2.45 -4.63 25.82
C GLY A 296 -1.41 -3.85 25.01
N TRP A 297 -1.45 -3.90 23.67
CA TRP A 297 -0.57 -3.07 22.85
C TRP A 297 -0.98 -1.60 22.96
N ASP A 298 0.00 -0.74 23.26
CA ASP A 298 -0.22 0.71 23.33
C ASP A 298 -0.32 1.32 21.93
N LEU A 299 -1.52 1.29 21.36
CA LEU A 299 -1.81 1.82 20.02
C LEU A 299 -2.25 3.28 20.09
N GLN A 300 -1.40 4.17 19.57
CA GLN A 300 -1.71 5.59 19.45
C GLN A 300 -2.62 5.81 18.25
N ARG A 301 -3.93 5.89 18.49
CA ARG A 301 -4.96 6.06 17.45
C ARG A 301 -4.91 7.48 16.89
N VAL A 302 -4.88 7.59 15.57
CA VAL A 302 -4.94 8.83 14.80
C VAL A 302 -6.14 8.74 13.86
N GLU A 303 -7.16 9.56 14.10
CA GLU A 303 -8.39 9.53 13.31
C GLU A 303 -8.23 10.32 12.00
N ALA A 304 -8.47 9.66 10.88
CA ALA A 304 -8.39 10.23 9.54
C ALA A 304 -9.75 10.35 8.85
N THR A 305 -10.86 10.00 9.52
CA THR A 305 -12.20 9.92 8.93
C THR A 305 -12.59 11.17 8.15
N GLU A 306 -12.39 12.36 8.72
CA GLU A 306 -12.80 13.62 8.08
C GLU A 306 -11.96 13.91 6.83
N ALA A 307 -10.66 13.64 6.87
CA ALA A 307 -9.83 13.72 5.69
C ALA A 307 -10.38 12.81 4.56
N PHE A 308 -10.83 11.60 4.86
CA PHE A 308 -11.42 10.74 3.81
C PHE A 308 -12.79 11.23 3.32
N ARG A 309 -13.63 11.80 4.19
CA ARG A 309 -14.90 12.43 3.77
C ARG A 309 -14.66 13.56 2.76
N GLU A 310 -13.65 14.39 2.98
CA GLU A 310 -13.25 15.44 2.04
C GLU A 310 -12.86 14.90 0.66
N VAL A 311 -12.23 13.73 0.59
CA VAL A 311 -11.91 13.07 -0.69
C VAL A 311 -13.19 12.63 -1.40
N LEU A 312 -14.15 12.06 -0.68
CA LEU A 312 -15.38 11.52 -1.24
C LEU A 312 -16.36 12.60 -1.71
N LEU A 313 -16.48 13.70 -0.97
CA LEU A 313 -17.28 14.87 -1.39
C LEU A 313 -16.81 15.46 -2.73
N ASN A 314 -15.55 15.24 -3.10
CA ASN A 314 -15.03 15.68 -4.39
C ASN A 314 -15.61 14.87 -5.57
N ARG A 315 -16.07 13.64 -5.34
CA ARG A 315 -16.68 12.76 -6.35
C ARG A 315 -18.16 13.08 -6.56
N ASN A 316 -18.94 13.21 -5.48
CA ASN A 316 -20.38 13.44 -5.59
C ASN A 316 -20.71 14.77 -6.30
N GLY A 317 -19.95 15.83 -6.01
CA GLY A 317 -20.12 17.11 -6.72
C GLY A 317 -19.68 17.09 -8.20
N ASN A 318 -18.94 16.07 -8.66
CA ASN A 318 -18.64 15.87 -10.08
C ASN A 318 -19.75 15.05 -10.77
N ILE A 319 -20.28 14.02 -10.10
CA ILE A 319 -21.39 13.19 -10.61
C ILE A 319 -22.68 14.02 -10.76
N GLU A 320 -22.99 14.89 -9.80
CA GLU A 320 -24.14 15.81 -9.89
C GLU A 320 -23.94 16.85 -10.99
N ALA A 321 -22.72 17.36 -11.18
CA ALA A 321 -22.40 18.28 -12.27
C ALA A 321 -22.47 17.62 -13.65
N GLU A 322 -22.09 16.34 -13.78
CA GLU A 322 -22.22 15.56 -15.02
C GLU A 322 -23.68 15.21 -15.33
N LYS A 323 -24.50 14.87 -14.33
CA LYS A 323 -25.95 14.68 -14.51
C LYS A 323 -26.65 15.99 -14.92
N PHE A 324 -26.23 17.13 -14.35
CA PHE A 324 -26.76 18.44 -14.72
C PHE A 324 -26.35 18.85 -16.15
N ASN A 325 -25.12 18.55 -16.57
CA ASN A 325 -24.65 18.83 -17.94
C ASN A 325 -25.30 17.91 -18.99
N ASN A 326 -25.57 16.64 -18.68
CA ASN A 326 -26.27 15.73 -19.60
C ASN A 326 -27.75 16.10 -19.81
N ASN A 327 -28.40 16.71 -18.81
CA ASN A 327 -29.76 17.22 -18.99
C ASN A 327 -29.81 18.55 -19.77
N ASN A 328 -28.76 19.38 -19.71
CA ASN A 328 -28.68 20.65 -20.45
C ASN A 328 -28.10 20.53 -21.87
N THR A 329 -27.37 19.47 -22.22
CA THR A 329 -26.79 19.29 -23.56
C THR A 329 -27.80 18.97 -24.67
N LYS A 330 -29.10 18.91 -24.36
CA LYS A 330 -30.18 18.92 -25.37
C LYS A 330 -30.62 20.33 -25.82
N LYS A 331 -30.08 21.43 -25.28
CA LYS A 331 -30.33 22.79 -25.79
C LYS A 331 -29.05 23.64 -25.79
N ASN A 332 -28.75 24.19 -26.98
CA ASN A 332 -27.71 25.18 -27.31
C ASN A 332 -26.24 24.76 -27.24
N ARG A 333 -25.64 24.58 -28.43
CA ARG A 333 -24.19 24.61 -28.65
C ARG A 333 -23.78 26.03 -29.04
N ASP A 334 -23.15 26.75 -28.12
CA ASP A 334 -22.31 27.92 -28.42
C ASP A 334 -20.85 27.58 -28.08
N TYR A 335 -19.99 27.59 -29.09
CA TYR A 335 -18.59 27.13 -29.06
C TYR A 335 -17.59 28.16 -28.47
N ARG A 336 -18.00 29.02 -27.51
CA ARG A 336 -17.10 30.04 -26.91
C ARG A 336 -16.79 29.87 -25.41
N ASN A 337 -17.32 28.86 -24.72
CA ASN A 337 -17.22 28.75 -23.25
C ASN A 337 -16.42 27.54 -22.71
N ILE A 338 -15.80 26.73 -23.57
CA ILE A 338 -15.14 25.49 -23.14
C ILE A 338 -13.88 25.77 -22.29
N ASP A 339 -13.11 26.80 -22.64
CA ASP A 339 -11.88 27.15 -21.93
C ASP A 339 -12.15 27.70 -20.51
N ASP A 340 -13.18 28.52 -20.34
CA ASP A 340 -13.59 29.04 -19.03
C ASP A 340 -14.14 27.94 -18.12
N GLU A 341 -14.91 27.00 -18.66
CA GLU A 341 -15.44 25.87 -17.90
C GLU A 341 -14.31 24.93 -17.43
N VAL A 342 -13.31 24.67 -18.28
CA VAL A 342 -12.11 23.89 -17.94
C VAL A 342 -11.27 24.61 -16.87
N VAL A 343 -11.09 25.92 -16.98
CA VAL A 343 -10.35 26.73 -15.99
C VAL A 343 -11.08 26.74 -14.64
N ILE A 344 -12.40 26.89 -14.62
CA ILE A 344 -13.22 26.83 -13.41
C ILE A 344 -13.14 25.44 -12.76
N LYS A 345 -13.25 24.36 -13.55
CA LYS A 345 -13.08 22.97 -13.06
C LYS A 345 -11.69 22.75 -12.45
N LYS A 346 -10.62 23.22 -13.10
CA LYS A 346 -9.24 23.18 -12.57
C LYS A 346 -9.09 23.96 -11.27
N ARG A 347 -9.65 25.18 -11.17
CA ARG A 347 -9.63 26.01 -9.94
C ARG A 347 -10.39 25.35 -8.78
N LYS A 348 -11.59 24.78 -9.04
CA LYS A 348 -12.38 24.04 -8.04
C LYS A 348 -11.63 22.79 -7.55
N LYS A 349 -11.03 22.00 -8.45
CA LYS A 349 -10.20 20.82 -8.11
C LYS A 349 -8.99 21.21 -7.25
N LYS A 350 -8.33 22.34 -7.55
CA LYS A 350 -7.20 22.87 -6.76
C LYS A 350 -7.62 23.30 -5.34
N ARG A 351 -8.76 24.01 -5.20
CA ARG A 351 -9.31 24.40 -3.87
C ARG A 351 -9.68 23.18 -3.03
N LYS A 352 -10.32 22.19 -3.63
CA LYS A 352 -10.70 20.91 -2.98
C LYS A 352 -9.48 20.13 -2.49
N LYS A 353 -8.44 19.99 -3.33
CA LYS A 353 -7.15 19.38 -2.95
C LYS A 353 -6.49 20.11 -1.77
N LYS A 354 -6.60 21.44 -1.72
CA LYS A 354 -6.07 22.26 -0.62
C LYS A 354 -6.82 21.98 0.71
N ARG A 355 -8.14 21.83 0.67
CA ARG A 355 -8.97 21.52 1.85
C ARG A 355 -8.64 20.15 2.44
N TRP A 356 -8.61 19.11 1.61
CA TRP A 356 -8.20 17.77 2.05
C TRP A 356 -6.82 17.76 2.70
N THR A 357 -5.84 18.40 2.04
CA THR A 357 -4.46 18.45 2.53
C THR A 357 -4.41 19.13 3.89
N ALA A 358 -5.19 20.19 4.11
CA ALA A 358 -5.25 20.89 5.39
C ALA A 358 -5.87 20.03 6.52
N VAL A 359 -6.92 19.26 6.22
CA VAL A 359 -7.54 18.36 7.21
C VAL A 359 -6.59 17.22 7.57
N TRP A 360 -6.02 16.54 6.56
CA TRP A 360 -5.02 15.50 6.75
C TRP A 360 -3.81 16.00 7.56
N GLU A 361 -3.34 17.20 7.24
CA GLU A 361 -2.22 17.84 7.94
C GLU A 361 -2.49 17.98 9.43
N ARG A 362 -3.59 18.64 9.77
CA ARG A 362 -3.97 18.99 11.15
C ARG A 362 -4.30 17.75 11.97
N GLU A 363 -5.10 16.83 11.43
CA GLU A 363 -5.67 15.72 12.20
C GLU A 363 -4.77 14.50 12.22
N VAL A 364 -4.04 14.26 11.14
CA VAL A 364 -3.23 13.05 11.00
C VAL A 364 -1.75 13.34 11.20
N VAL A 365 -1.20 14.30 10.44
CA VAL A 365 0.25 14.50 10.45
C VAL A 365 0.72 15.17 11.74
N GLU A 366 0.13 16.29 12.15
CA GLU A 366 0.54 17.00 13.36
C GLU A 366 0.39 16.15 14.63
N ALA A 367 -0.68 15.34 14.72
CA ALA A 367 -0.90 14.41 15.82
C ALA A 367 0.21 13.34 15.85
N SER A 368 0.46 12.68 14.72
CA SER A 368 1.50 11.66 14.57
C SER A 368 2.89 12.22 14.86
N VAL A 369 3.14 13.46 14.44
CA VAL A 369 4.39 14.18 14.69
C VAL A 369 4.68 14.32 16.18
N LYS A 370 3.69 14.77 16.96
CA LYS A 370 3.83 14.98 18.40
C LYS A 370 4.12 13.66 19.12
N ILE A 371 3.43 12.58 18.72
CA ILE A 371 3.62 11.24 19.26
C ILE A 371 5.05 10.74 18.98
N VAL A 372 5.50 10.80 17.73
CA VAL A 372 6.83 10.30 17.33
C VAL A 372 7.95 11.10 17.97
N LYS A 373 7.84 12.44 18.05
CA LYS A 373 8.87 13.27 18.70
C LYS A 373 9.08 12.86 20.16
N ARG A 374 7.99 12.81 20.93
CA ARG A 374 8.04 12.41 22.34
C ARG A 374 8.70 11.04 22.52
N PHE A 375 8.28 10.06 21.71
CA PHE A 375 8.84 8.72 21.74
C PHE A 375 10.35 8.66 21.42
N LEU A 376 10.83 9.49 20.50
CA LEU A 376 12.24 9.52 20.14
C LEU A 376 13.11 10.25 21.17
N GLU A 377 12.55 11.21 21.90
CA GLU A 377 13.21 11.95 22.98
C GLU A 377 13.39 11.10 24.26
N GLU A 378 12.43 10.23 24.59
CA GLU A 378 12.43 9.34 25.78
C GLU A 378 13.26 8.06 25.61
#